data_AF-A0A7K0D0G1-F1
#
_entry.id   AF-A0A7K0D0G1-F1
#
_cell.length_a   1.000
_cell.length_b   1.000
_cell.length_c   1.000
_cell.angle_alpha   90.00
_cell.angle_beta   90.00
_cell.angle_gamma   90.00
#
_symmetry.space_group_name_H-M   'P 1'
#
loop_
_entity.id
_entity.type
_entity.pdbx_description
1 polymer ?
#
loop_
_entity_poly.entity_id
_entity_poly.type
_entity_poly.pdbx_seq_one_letter_code
_entity_poly.pdbx_strand_id
1 'polypeptide(L)'
;MAPETTMNVDVGALKSFVGDLRDEAGAITKLQSGIGDASDALPGTGWSDICNQTKTSVDNALARIGKRLTTVADSVEKVNNALQMTDQQFADDLKKIEAQV
;
A
#
# COMPACT_ATOMS: atom_id res chain seq x y z
N MET A 1 4.03 29.87 25.40
CA MET A 1 4.01 28.96 24.24
C MET A 1 4.62 27.66 24.69
N ALA A 2 3.85 26.56 24.68
CA ALA A 2 4.42 25.24 24.93
C ALA A 2 5.39 24.90 23.78
N PRO A 3 6.49 24.18 24.05
CA PRO A 3 7.42 23.79 23.00
C PRO A 3 6.67 22.94 21.97
N GLU A 4 6.77 23.35 20.70
CA GLU A 4 6.32 22.57 19.55
C GLU A 4 6.99 21.20 19.65
N THR A 5 6.22 20.13 19.86
CA THR A 5 6.77 18.76 19.83
C THR A 5 7.22 18.49 18.40
N THR A 6 8.51 18.65 18.12
CA THR A 6 9.10 18.32 16.83
C THR A 6 8.89 16.83 16.59
N MET A 7 8.01 16.50 15.64
CA MET A 7 7.75 15.13 15.23
C MET A 7 9.03 14.58 14.58
N ASN A 8 9.72 13.67 15.25
CA ASN A 8 10.84 12.94 14.68
C ASN A 8 10.29 11.76 13.84
N VAL A 9 10.37 11.86 12.52
CA VAL A 9 9.85 10.85 11.61
C VAL A 9 11.00 9.98 11.10
N ASP A 10 10.90 8.66 11.34
CA ASP A 10 11.85 7.70 10.76
C ASP A 10 11.48 7.40 9.30
N VAL A 11 12.16 8.12 8.41
CA VAL A 11 12.05 8.01 6.94
C VAL A 11 12.43 6.60 6.44
N GLY A 12 13.34 5.91 7.13
CA GLY A 12 13.73 4.54 6.81
C GLY A 12 12.61 3.55 7.10
N ALA A 13 12.01 3.66 8.28
CA ALA A 13 10.86 2.85 8.68
C ALA A 13 9.65 3.09 7.76
N LEU A 14 9.38 4.33 7.36
CA LEU A 14 8.32 4.64 6.39
C LEU A 14 8.57 3.97 5.03
N LYS A 15 9.82 3.96 4.55
CA LYS A 15 10.17 3.30 3.29
C LYS A 15 9.93 1.78 3.36
N SER A 16 10.31 1.14 4.47
CA SER A 16 10.04 -0.29 4.68
C SER A 16 8.54 -0.58 4.72
N PHE A 17 7.77 0.23 5.45
CA PHE A 17 6.33 0.08 5.54
C PHE A 17 5.63 0.23 4.17
N VAL A 18 6.09 1.14 3.31
CA VAL A 18 5.61 1.24 1.92
C VAL A 18 5.87 -0.07 1.15
N GLY A 19 7.03 -0.69 1.35
CA GLY A 19 7.35 -2.00 0.79
C GLY A 19 6.37 -3.08 1.26
N ASP A 20 6.18 -3.20 2.58
CA ASP A 20 5.27 -4.18 3.18
C ASP A 20 3.84 -4.04 2.66
N LEU A 21 3.34 -2.79 2.53
CA LEU A 21 2.01 -2.52 1.98
C LEU A 21 1.87 -2.96 0.52
N ARG A 22 2.93 -2.80 -0.29
CA ARG A 22 2.93 -3.23 -1.69
C ARG A 22 2.99 -4.75 -1.81
N ASP A 23 3.79 -5.40 -0.97
CA ASP A 23 3.87 -6.86 -0.93
C ASP A 23 2.54 -7.47 -0.49
N GLU A 24 1.91 -6.93 0.55
CA GLU A 24 0.60 -7.37 1.02
C GLU A 24 -0.50 -7.14 -0.03
N ALA A 25 -0.48 -5.99 -0.72
CA ALA A 25 -1.39 -5.75 -1.84
C ALA A 25 -1.22 -6.80 -2.96
N GLY A 26 0.03 -7.17 -3.26
CA GLY A 26 0.38 -8.22 -4.20
C GLY A 26 -0.04 -9.61 -3.73
N ALA A 27 0.03 -9.90 -2.44
CA ALA A 27 -0.40 -11.16 -1.86
C ALA A 27 -1.93 -11.31 -1.89
N ILE A 28 -2.67 -10.28 -1.46
CA ILE A 28 -4.13 -10.29 -1.43
C ILE A 28 -4.73 -10.46 -2.82
N THR A 29 -4.15 -9.82 -3.84
CA THR A 29 -4.63 -9.94 -5.22
C THR A 29 -4.41 -11.33 -5.83
N LYS A 30 -3.55 -12.15 -5.23
CA LYS A 30 -3.31 -13.54 -5.64
C LYS A 30 -4.15 -14.54 -4.85
N LEU A 31 -4.86 -14.12 -3.81
CA LEU A 31 -5.75 -15.00 -3.07
C LEU A 31 -6.88 -15.48 -4.00
N GLN A 32 -7.17 -16.78 -3.93
CA GLN A 32 -8.24 -17.40 -4.68
C GLN A 32 -9.28 -17.93 -3.71
N SER A 33 -10.55 -17.69 -3.99
CA SER A 33 -11.66 -18.11 -3.12
C SER A 33 -11.94 -19.61 -3.13
N GLY A 34 -11.39 -20.37 -4.08
CA GLY A 34 -11.71 -21.80 -4.26
C GLY A 34 -13.15 -22.09 -4.73
N ILE A 35 -14.00 -21.05 -4.87
CA ILE A 35 -15.42 -21.21 -5.23
C ILE A 35 -15.59 -21.75 -6.64
N GLY A 36 -14.65 -21.46 -7.54
CA GLY A 36 -14.63 -21.99 -8.90
C GLY A 36 -14.53 -23.52 -8.93
N ASP A 37 -13.86 -24.13 -7.96
CA ASP A 37 -13.65 -25.58 -7.90
C ASP A 37 -14.96 -26.34 -7.63
N ALA A 38 -15.97 -25.65 -7.10
CA ALA A 38 -17.29 -26.20 -6.84
C ALA A 38 -18.25 -26.09 -8.04
N SER A 39 -17.90 -25.40 -9.14
CA SER A 39 -18.83 -25.06 -10.23
C SER A 39 -19.53 -26.27 -10.85
N ASP A 40 -18.85 -27.41 -10.86
CA ASP A 40 -19.29 -28.62 -11.56
C ASP A 40 -19.92 -29.64 -10.61
N ALA A 41 -20.06 -29.30 -9.33
CA ALA A 41 -20.59 -30.20 -8.31
C ALA A 41 -22.06 -30.59 -8.55
N LEU A 42 -22.85 -29.71 -9.20
CA LEU A 42 -24.29 -29.89 -9.42
C LEU A 42 -24.68 -29.61 -10.89
N PRO A 43 -24.32 -30.52 -11.83
CA PRO A 43 -24.62 -30.34 -13.24
C PRO A 43 -26.13 -30.34 -13.52
N GLY A 44 -26.56 -29.55 -14.50
CA GLY A 44 -27.99 -29.41 -14.85
C GLY A 44 -28.79 -28.47 -13.93
N THR A 45 -28.12 -27.80 -12.98
CA THR A 45 -28.70 -26.74 -12.14
C THR A 45 -28.05 -25.38 -12.46
N GLY A 46 -28.62 -24.29 -11.94
CA GLY A 46 -27.99 -22.95 -12.00
C GLY A 46 -26.79 -22.75 -11.06
N TRP A 47 -26.30 -23.82 -10.44
CA TRP A 47 -25.21 -23.79 -9.47
C TRP A 47 -23.90 -23.21 -10.02
N SER A 48 -23.52 -23.62 -11.24
CA SER A 48 -22.29 -23.11 -11.88
C SER A 48 -22.33 -21.59 -12.05
N ASP A 49 -23.46 -21.02 -12.45
CA ASP A 49 -23.64 -19.58 -12.59
C ASP A 49 -23.49 -18.86 -11.24
N ILE A 50 -24.07 -19.40 -10.17
CA ILE A 50 -23.96 -18.86 -8.82
C ILE A 50 -22.51 -18.90 -8.32
N CYS A 51 -21.81 -20.02 -8.51
CA CYS A 51 -20.40 -20.17 -8.17
C CYS A 51 -19.55 -19.13 -8.91
N ASN A 52 -19.76 -18.96 -10.22
CA ASN A 52 -19.01 -18.01 -11.03
C ASN A 52 -19.28 -16.56 -10.64
N GLN A 53 -20.54 -16.20 -10.36
CA GLN A 53 -20.90 -14.86 -9.88
C GLN A 53 -20.28 -14.58 -8.51
N THR A 54 -20.34 -15.55 -7.60
CA THR A 54 -19.79 -15.41 -6.25
C THR A 54 -18.27 -15.29 -6.31
N LYS A 55 -17.60 -16.14 -7.12
CA LYS A 55 -16.16 -16.06 -7.38
C LYS A 55 -15.78 -14.67 -7.90
N THR A 56 -16.49 -14.19 -8.93
CA THR A 56 -16.24 -12.86 -9.51
C THR A 56 -16.39 -11.75 -8.48
N SER A 57 -17.42 -11.82 -7.63
CA SER A 57 -17.65 -10.85 -6.56
C SER A 57 -16.48 -10.82 -5.56
N VAL A 58 -15.99 -11.99 -5.14
CA VAL A 58 -14.84 -12.10 -4.24
C VAL A 58 -13.55 -11.60 -4.90
N ASP A 59 -13.29 -12.01 -6.14
CA ASP A 59 -12.11 -11.59 -6.90
C ASP A 59 -12.07 -10.05 -7.05
N ASN A 60 -13.23 -9.42 -7.31
CA ASN A 60 -13.36 -7.97 -7.36
C ASN A 60 -13.14 -7.30 -6.00
N ALA A 61 -13.61 -7.90 -4.91
CA ALA A 61 -13.40 -7.39 -3.56
C ALA A 61 -11.91 -7.41 -3.18
N LEU A 62 -11.21 -8.52 -3.47
CA LEU A 62 -9.77 -8.67 -3.24
C LEU A 62 -8.97 -7.65 -4.06
N ALA A 63 -9.31 -7.47 -5.34
CA ALA A 63 -8.70 -6.45 -6.20
C ALA A 63 -8.88 -5.03 -5.63
N ARG A 64 -10.08 -4.72 -5.09
CA ARG A 64 -10.35 -3.43 -4.46
C ARG A 64 -9.51 -3.21 -3.19
N ILE A 65 -9.32 -4.24 -2.39
CA ILE A 65 -8.47 -4.18 -1.18
C ILE A 65 -7.02 -3.93 -1.59
N GLY A 66 -6.48 -4.70 -2.53
CA GLY A 66 -5.12 -4.50 -3.04
C GLY A 66 -4.91 -3.08 -3.55
N LYS A 67 -5.83 -2.55 -4.36
CA LYS A 67 -5.77 -1.16 -4.86
C LYS A 67 -5.73 -0.13 -3.74
N ARG A 68 -6.49 -0.33 -2.66
CA ARG A 68 -6.50 0.57 -1.50
C ARG A 68 -5.16 0.56 -0.78
N LEU A 69 -4.58 -0.62 -0.57
CA LEU A 69 -3.25 -0.75 0.05
C LEU A 69 -2.17 -0.06 -0.81
N THR A 70 -2.19 -0.26 -2.13
CA THR A 70 -1.29 0.47 -3.05
C THR A 70 -1.48 1.99 -2.94
N THR A 71 -2.73 2.46 -2.86
CA THR A 71 -3.01 3.91 -2.72
C THR A 71 -2.45 4.48 -1.42
N VAL A 72 -2.56 3.73 -0.31
CA VAL A 72 -1.98 4.13 0.97
C VAL A 72 -0.45 4.13 0.87
N ALA A 73 0.16 3.09 0.28
CA ALA A 73 1.59 3.02 0.06
C ALA A 73 2.11 4.22 -0.75
N ASP A 74 1.43 4.58 -1.84
CA ASP A 74 1.80 5.74 -2.67
C ASP A 74 1.67 7.07 -1.92
N SER A 75 0.67 7.18 -1.04
CA SER A 75 0.49 8.37 -0.20
C SER A 75 1.60 8.50 0.84
N VAL A 76 1.97 7.39 1.48
CA VAL A 76 3.09 7.33 2.44
C VAL A 76 4.41 7.62 1.74
N GLU A 77 4.65 7.07 0.55
CA GLU A 77 5.86 7.32 -0.24
C GLU A 77 6.00 8.81 -0.62
N LYS A 78 4.91 9.46 -1.02
CA LYS A 78 4.91 10.91 -1.28
C LYS A 78 5.31 11.72 -0.06
N VAL A 79 4.77 11.39 1.12
CA VAL A 79 5.13 12.05 2.38
C VAL A 79 6.61 11.78 2.71
N ASN A 80 7.06 10.54 2.56
CA ASN A 80 8.45 10.15 2.81
C ASN A 80 9.44 10.94 1.94
N ASN A 81 9.13 11.12 0.66
CA ASN A 81 9.94 11.91 -0.27
C ASN A 81 9.96 13.40 0.10
N ALA A 82 8.83 13.97 0.54
CA ALA A 82 8.77 15.35 0.99
C ALA A 82 9.62 15.60 2.25
N LEU A 83 9.66 14.64 3.18
CA LEU A 83 10.52 14.69 4.35
C LEU A 83 12.00 14.62 3.96
N GLN A 84 12.38 13.67 3.10
CA GLN A 84 13.77 13.56 2.61
C GLN A 84 14.26 14.82 1.90
N MET A 85 13.42 15.44 1.07
CA MET A 85 13.78 16.70 0.41
C MET A 85 14.02 17.82 1.42
N THR A 86 13.24 17.87 2.50
CA THR A 86 13.40 18.88 3.56
C THR A 86 14.73 18.71 4.30
N ASP A 87 15.09 17.48 4.65
CA ASP A 87 16.37 17.18 5.31
C ASP A 87 17.56 17.48 4.40
N GLN A 88 17.46 17.15 3.11
CA GLN A 88 18.51 17.46 2.13
C GLN A 88 18.68 18.97 1.95
N GLN A 89 17.58 19.72 1.84
CA GLN A 89 17.60 21.18 1.74
C GLN A 89 18.28 21.81 2.96
N PHE A 90 17.96 21.31 4.17
CA PHE A 90 18.58 21.76 5.41
C PHE A 90 20.09 21.46 5.45
N ALA A 91 20.50 20.26 5.02
CA ALA A 91 21.91 19.88 4.94
C ALA A 91 22.68 20.73 3.92
N ASP A 92 22.07 21.05 2.77
CA ASP A 92 22.67 21.90 1.75
C ASP A 92 22.84 23.35 2.23
N ASP A 93 21.88 23.87 3.01
CA ASP A 93 21.99 25.19 3.60
C ASP A 93 23.05 25.26 4.72
N LEU A 94 23.20 24.20 5.52
CA LEU A 94 24.31 24.05 6.47
C LEU A 94 25.68 24.11 5.77
N LYS A 95 25.84 23.41 4.65
CA LYS A 95 27.08 23.45 3.85
C LYS A 95 27.36 24.84 3.27
N LYS A 96 26.34 25.59 2.87
CA LYS A 96 26.50 26.97 2.39
C LYS A 96 26.98 27.90 3.50
N ILE A 97 26.53 27.67 4.74
CA ILE A 97 26.98 28.44 5.91
C ILE A 97 28.43 28.07 6.23
N GLU A 98 28.79 26.78 6.26
CA GLU A 98 30.18 26.33 6.42
C GLU A 98 31.12 26.92 5.36
N ALA A 99 30.68 27.04 4.11
CA ALA A 99 31.49 27.61 3.04
C ALA A 99 31.67 29.14 3.10
N GLN A 100 30.96 29.83 3.99
CA GLN A 100 31.03 31.29 4.19
C GLN A 100 31.81 31.69 5.45
N VAL A 101 32.30 30.73 6.23
CA VAL A 101 33.14 30.92 7.44
C VAL A 101 34.56 30.45 7.14
#